data_AF-S4PKX2-F1
#
_entry.id   AF-S4PKX2-F1
#
_cell.length_a   1.000
_cell.length_b   1.000
_cell.length_c   1.000
_cell.angle_alpha   90.00
_cell.angle_beta   90.00
_cell.angle_gamma   90.00
#
_symmetry.space_group_name_H-M   'P 1'
#
loop_
_entity.id
_entity.type
_entity.pdbx_description
1 polymer ?
#
loop_
_entity_poly.entity_id
_entity_poly.type
_entity_poly.pdbx_seq_one_letter_code
_entity_poly.pdbx_strand_id
1 'polypeptide(L)'
;MDSQLQTKVFQWSNDEIQSQLPINPNEVATIVMKLYGEADFLDLGGVGENIFPNSLTSNYPSRVGSPVPNAQTSLPTQSSNPQNSLSSGLLVNRTSGSFRSTNSQATSWSAPISIMPPSRGRQIEAQLLIRYSGGMGKEMHCRQSTLQMNLELLPSVSITHWDVLPAEIPSQLYLVLDITNLTNEEMDFHYASSKHILIESKESCRVPVPLDRCPFTAAPAKIEEDTLEPKSISTGASTNSLELMCSDHLTKNVDLRWHLLQSNIAGKASVKGITLSQTMMDIVRMSPLNWEVSVNKQCIKPQEEYNCIAGECLSLGVAVRNHLDRPLHKLCLSVQFYQDYNNGVLNYKLDNRVATAGNNKIVLATLLESAKAFHECTVVFLTPGEYKIDIQCSTSEPILDEAPVIRDNEPSAQTCAGEVSHIWRFIPPVA
;
A
#
# COMPACT_ATOMS: atom_id res chain seq x y z
N MET A 1 -20.94 -13.06 -20.56
CA MET A 1 -20.63 -12.03 -19.56
C MET A 1 -21.13 -12.57 -18.22
N ASP A 2 -20.34 -12.46 -17.15
CA ASP A 2 -20.80 -12.82 -15.80
C ASP A 2 -21.90 -11.84 -15.35
N SER A 3 -22.90 -12.31 -14.59
CA SER A 3 -24.06 -11.53 -14.13
C SER A 3 -23.62 -10.32 -13.28
N GLN A 4 -22.55 -10.50 -12.50
CA GLN A 4 -21.96 -9.42 -11.69
C GLN A 4 -21.31 -8.32 -12.55
N LEU A 5 -20.63 -8.68 -13.64
CA LEU A 5 -20.05 -7.72 -14.57
C LEU A 5 -21.15 -6.96 -15.34
N GLN A 6 -22.20 -7.65 -15.75
CA GLN A 6 -23.33 -7.04 -16.46
C GLN A 6 -24.02 -5.96 -15.62
N THR A 7 -24.26 -6.22 -14.34
CA THR A 7 -24.90 -5.28 -13.42
C THR A 7 -24.02 -4.06 -13.07
N LYS A 8 -22.69 -4.20 -13.16
CA LYS A 8 -21.77 -3.06 -13.02
C LYS A 8 -21.75 -2.17 -14.26
N VAL A 9 -21.71 -2.78 -15.46
CA VAL A 9 -21.58 -2.07 -16.73
C VAL A 9 -22.89 -1.41 -17.15
N PHE A 10 -24.03 -2.09 -16.97
CA PHE A 10 -25.35 -1.61 -17.37
C PHE A 10 -26.22 -1.36 -16.15
N GLN A 11 -26.57 -0.10 -15.91
CA GLN A 11 -27.46 0.28 -14.81
C GLN A 11 -28.69 1.02 -15.34
N TRP A 12 -29.87 0.63 -14.86
CA TRP A 12 -31.14 1.29 -15.14
C TRP A 12 -32.03 1.24 -13.88
N SER A 13 -32.98 2.15 -13.77
CA SER A 13 -33.92 2.20 -12.65
C SER A 13 -35.26 1.55 -13.04
N ASN A 14 -35.65 0.47 -12.36
CA ASN A 14 -36.95 -0.14 -12.59
C ASN A 14 -38.07 0.79 -12.11
N ASP A 15 -37.88 1.49 -11.00
CA ASP A 15 -38.89 2.40 -10.44
C ASP A 15 -39.18 3.57 -11.41
N GLU A 16 -38.14 4.12 -12.06
CA GLU A 16 -38.32 5.15 -13.09
C GLU A 16 -39.09 4.61 -14.30
N ILE A 17 -38.85 3.36 -14.71
CA ILE A 17 -39.57 2.72 -15.80
C ILE A 17 -41.04 2.52 -15.40
N GLN A 18 -41.30 1.96 -14.22
CA GLN A 18 -42.67 1.70 -13.74
C GLN A 18 -43.47 2.98 -13.56
N SER A 19 -42.84 4.08 -13.13
CA SER A 19 -43.50 5.38 -12.96
C SER A 19 -44.07 5.97 -14.26
N GLN A 20 -43.58 5.49 -15.41
CA GLN A 20 -44.03 5.91 -16.74
C GLN A 20 -45.09 4.98 -17.35
N LEU A 21 -45.50 3.95 -16.60
CA LEU A 21 -46.53 3.00 -17.02
C LEU A 21 -47.86 3.28 -16.29
N PRO A 22 -49.02 3.15 -16.98
CA PRO A 22 -49.18 2.86 -18.40
C PRO A 22 -48.88 4.08 -19.28
N ILE A 23 -48.34 3.82 -20.48
CA ILE A 23 -48.09 4.87 -21.49
C ILE A 23 -49.42 5.20 -22.17
N ASN A 24 -49.90 6.43 -22.07
CA ASN A 24 -51.16 6.81 -22.71
C ASN A 24 -51.02 6.95 -24.25
N PRO A 25 -52.13 6.94 -25.01
CA PRO A 25 -52.07 7.14 -26.45
C PRO A 25 -51.35 8.43 -26.83
N ASN A 26 -50.42 8.34 -27.78
CA ASN A 26 -49.55 9.43 -28.25
C ASN A 26 -48.53 9.97 -27.22
N GLU A 27 -48.33 9.28 -26.10
CA GLU A 27 -47.26 9.60 -25.15
C GLU A 27 -46.01 8.73 -25.40
N VAL A 28 -44.88 9.17 -24.84
CA VAL A 28 -43.56 8.54 -24.98
C VAL A 28 -43.01 8.22 -23.61
N ALA A 29 -42.58 6.98 -23.40
CA ALA A 29 -41.76 6.60 -22.25
C ALA A 29 -40.27 6.66 -22.61
N THR A 30 -39.46 7.17 -21.70
CA THR A 30 -38.00 7.28 -21.82
C THR A 30 -37.34 6.35 -20.82
N ILE A 31 -36.51 5.43 -21.30
CA ILE A 31 -35.71 4.53 -20.47
C ILE A 31 -34.28 5.06 -20.48
N VAL A 32 -33.79 5.49 -19.31
CA VAL A 32 -32.42 5.95 -19.14
C VAL A 32 -31.55 4.77 -18.71
N MET A 33 -30.56 4.44 -19.53
CA MET A 33 -29.54 3.44 -19.23
C MET A 33 -28.20 4.13 -19.03
N LYS A 34 -27.58 3.91 -17.87
CA LYS A 34 -26.21 4.35 -17.56
C LYS A 34 -25.23 3.23 -17.90
N LEU A 35 -24.19 3.60 -18.63
CA LEU A 35 -23.14 2.71 -19.08
C LEU A 35 -21.84 3.04 -18.35
N TYR A 36 -21.21 2.05 -17.75
CA TYR A 36 -19.93 2.19 -17.05
C TYR A 36 -18.89 1.25 -17.63
N GLY A 37 -17.67 1.75 -17.83
CA GLY A 37 -16.51 0.91 -18.12
C GLY A 37 -15.88 0.42 -16.82
N GLU A 38 -15.86 -0.89 -16.59
CA GLU A 38 -15.00 -1.48 -15.55
C GLU A 38 -13.58 -1.61 -16.14
N ALA A 39 -12.64 -0.89 -15.53
CA ALA A 39 -11.23 -0.88 -15.93
C ALA A 39 -10.33 -1.18 -14.73
N ASP A 40 -9.27 -1.95 -15.00
CA ASP A 40 -8.19 -2.16 -14.05
C ASP A 40 -7.15 -1.06 -14.27
N PHE A 41 -6.92 -0.25 -13.23
CA PHE A 41 -6.00 0.88 -13.31
C PHE A 41 -4.57 0.50 -12.90
N LEU A 42 -4.37 -0.65 -12.25
CA LEU A 42 -3.05 -1.09 -11.79
C LEU A 42 -2.34 -1.89 -12.89
N ASP A 43 -1.23 -1.36 -13.37
CA ASP A 43 -0.34 -2.07 -14.29
C ASP A 43 0.73 -2.83 -13.48
N LEU A 44 0.42 -4.09 -13.18
CA LEU A 44 1.29 -4.97 -12.38
C LEU A 44 2.55 -5.44 -13.12
N GLY A 45 2.81 -4.95 -14.35
CA GLY A 45 4.05 -5.18 -15.08
C GLY A 45 4.41 -6.66 -15.21
N GLY A 46 3.79 -7.40 -16.13
CA GLY A 46 4.27 -8.74 -16.40
C GLY A 46 3.51 -9.58 -17.43
N VAL A 47 4.25 -9.96 -18.48
CA VAL A 47 4.12 -11.23 -19.21
C VAL A 47 2.89 -11.36 -20.12
N GLY A 48 3.10 -11.04 -21.40
CA GLY A 48 2.47 -11.73 -22.54
C GLY A 48 0.96 -11.50 -22.74
N GLU A 49 0.60 -11.14 -23.96
CA GLU A 49 -0.77 -11.28 -24.45
C GLU A 49 -1.34 -12.65 -24.05
N ASN A 50 -2.57 -12.67 -23.49
CA ASN A 50 -3.43 -13.83 -23.20
C ASN A 50 -3.67 -14.25 -21.74
N ILE A 51 -3.68 -13.33 -20.76
CA ILE A 51 -4.30 -13.64 -19.46
C ILE A 51 -5.26 -12.51 -19.06
N PHE A 52 -6.41 -12.45 -19.74
CA PHE A 52 -7.63 -11.94 -19.12
C PHE A 52 -8.32 -13.11 -18.40
N PRO A 53 -8.38 -13.14 -17.07
CA PRO A 53 -9.50 -13.71 -16.38
C PRO A 53 -10.43 -12.55 -15.99
N ASN A 54 -11.71 -12.72 -16.27
CA ASN A 54 -12.74 -11.91 -15.62
C ASN A 54 -12.48 -11.89 -14.10
N SER A 55 -12.79 -10.76 -13.48
CA SER A 55 -12.62 -10.53 -12.06
C SER A 55 -13.15 -11.67 -11.17
N LEU A 56 -12.54 -11.78 -9.99
CA LEU A 56 -13.03 -12.40 -8.75
C LEU A 56 -12.79 -13.92 -8.65
N THR A 57 -12.13 -14.30 -7.55
CA THR A 57 -11.67 -15.66 -7.19
C THR A 57 -10.39 -16.12 -7.90
N SER A 58 -9.24 -15.63 -7.44
CA SER A 58 -7.97 -16.30 -7.68
C SER A 58 -7.23 -16.44 -6.36
N ASN A 59 -7.40 -17.60 -5.73
CA ASN A 59 -6.45 -18.12 -4.75
C ASN A 59 -5.12 -18.32 -5.48
N TYR A 60 -4.27 -17.29 -5.50
CA TYR A 60 -2.87 -17.47 -5.85
C TYR A 60 -2.16 -18.13 -4.66
N PRO A 61 -1.62 -19.35 -4.79
CA PRO A 61 -0.76 -19.90 -3.76
C PRO A 61 0.57 -19.16 -3.81
N SER A 62 0.93 -18.56 -2.67
CA SER A 62 2.25 -18.02 -2.36
C SER A 62 3.30 -19.11 -2.63
N ARG A 63 4.04 -18.99 -3.74
CA ARG A 63 5.21 -19.86 -3.97
C ARG A 63 6.42 -19.25 -3.31
N VAL A 64 6.71 -19.78 -2.13
CA VAL A 64 7.99 -19.67 -1.42
C VAL A 64 8.96 -20.72 -1.99
N GLY A 65 10.22 -20.31 -2.25
CA GLY A 65 11.37 -21.17 -2.61
C GLY A 65 11.47 -21.51 -4.11
N SER A 66 12.62 -21.48 -4.81
CA SER A 66 14.05 -21.62 -4.48
C SER A 66 14.86 -21.28 -5.77
N PRO A 67 16.18 -21.52 -5.92
CA PRO A 67 17.33 -21.42 -5.00
C PRO A 67 18.39 -20.40 -5.50
N VAL A 68 19.33 -20.07 -4.61
CA VAL A 68 20.55 -19.30 -4.87
C VAL A 68 21.48 -20.04 -5.86
N PRO A 69 22.06 -19.37 -6.88
CA PRO A 69 23.29 -19.83 -7.51
C PRO A 69 24.51 -19.10 -6.92
N ASN A 70 25.52 -19.91 -6.63
CA ASN A 70 26.83 -19.56 -6.09
C ASN A 70 27.52 -18.36 -6.74
N ALA A 71 28.25 -17.64 -5.89
CA ALA A 71 29.34 -16.75 -6.26
C ALA A 71 30.39 -17.49 -7.11
N GLN A 72 30.73 -16.92 -8.27
CA GLN A 72 32.06 -17.05 -8.84
C GLN A 72 32.56 -15.68 -9.32
N THR A 73 33.73 -15.37 -8.82
CA THR A 73 34.64 -14.27 -9.12
C THR A 73 34.97 -14.15 -10.61
N SER A 74 34.93 -12.93 -11.16
CA SER A 74 35.85 -12.53 -12.24
C SER A 74 36.07 -11.01 -12.29
N LEU A 75 37.34 -10.68 -12.52
CA LEU A 75 38.01 -9.37 -12.53
C LEU A 75 37.58 -8.46 -13.71
N PRO A 76 37.90 -7.16 -13.66
CA PRO A 76 37.54 -6.21 -14.71
C PRO A 76 38.58 -6.22 -15.84
N THR A 77 38.12 -6.09 -17.09
CA THR A 77 39.00 -5.76 -18.22
C THR A 77 38.52 -4.50 -18.92
N GLN A 78 39.45 -3.56 -19.03
CA GLN A 78 39.38 -2.34 -19.82
C GLN A 78 39.20 -2.66 -21.31
N SER A 79 38.43 -1.85 -22.02
CA SER A 79 38.82 -1.38 -23.34
C SER A 79 38.14 -0.04 -23.69
N SER A 80 39.00 0.85 -24.17
CA SER A 80 38.81 2.17 -24.78
C SER A 80 37.97 2.09 -26.08
N ASN A 81 37.36 3.12 -26.67
CA ASN A 81 37.82 4.50 -26.95
C ASN A 81 36.64 5.34 -27.56
N PRO A 82 36.79 6.58 -28.11
CA PRO A 82 36.05 7.77 -27.65
C PRO A 82 35.26 8.53 -28.76
N GLN A 83 34.56 9.62 -28.38
CA GLN A 83 34.54 10.97 -29.02
C GLN A 83 33.17 11.71 -29.07
N ASN A 84 33.31 13.04 -28.98
CA ASN A 84 32.38 14.17 -29.21
C ASN A 84 31.39 14.50 -28.09
N SER A 85 31.22 15.74 -27.62
CA SER A 85 31.90 17.04 -27.84
C SER A 85 31.33 18.04 -26.83
N LEU A 86 32.16 19.01 -26.43
CA LEU A 86 31.93 20.10 -25.47
C LEU A 86 30.90 21.14 -25.93
N SER A 87 30.13 21.73 -25.01
CA SER A 87 29.99 23.20 -24.89
C SER A 87 29.27 23.63 -23.60
N SER A 88 29.74 24.77 -23.08
CA SER A 88 29.46 25.42 -21.79
C SER A 88 28.42 26.54 -21.95
N GLY A 89 27.70 26.90 -20.88
CA GLY A 89 26.87 28.11 -20.84
C GLY A 89 26.10 28.29 -19.52
N LEU A 90 26.44 29.35 -18.77
CA LEU A 90 25.93 29.72 -17.46
C LEU A 90 24.61 30.55 -17.51
N LEU A 91 23.76 30.37 -16.46
CA LEU A 91 23.00 31.36 -15.66
C LEU A 91 21.46 31.22 -15.51
N VAL A 92 21.05 31.53 -14.27
CA VAL A 92 19.76 32.04 -13.72
C VAL A 92 18.73 31.04 -13.15
N ASN A 93 18.90 30.79 -11.85
CA ASN A 93 17.91 30.83 -10.77
C ASN A 93 16.41 30.95 -11.14
N ARG A 94 15.65 29.86 -10.95
CA ARG A 94 14.21 29.92 -10.63
C ARG A 94 13.88 28.90 -9.54
N THR A 95 13.29 29.40 -8.47
CA THR A 95 12.79 28.69 -7.30
C THR A 95 11.48 27.97 -7.63
N SER A 96 11.53 26.63 -7.69
CA SER A 96 10.38 25.74 -7.47
C SER A 96 10.91 24.49 -6.78
N GLY A 97 10.53 24.29 -5.52
CA GLY A 97 11.00 23.18 -4.69
C GLY A 97 10.48 21.85 -5.22
N SER A 98 11.34 21.10 -5.92
CA SER A 98 11.15 19.67 -6.15
C SER A 98 11.87 18.92 -5.04
N PHE A 99 11.12 18.21 -4.20
CA PHE A 99 11.69 17.23 -3.28
C PHE A 99 12.30 16.10 -4.11
N ARG A 100 13.62 16.12 -4.30
CA ARG A 100 14.37 14.96 -4.79
C ARG A 100 14.67 14.08 -3.59
N SER A 101 13.73 13.21 -3.22
CA SER A 101 14.01 12.10 -2.32
C SER A 101 14.72 11.00 -3.09
N THR A 102 16.05 11.01 -3.04
CA THR A 102 16.90 9.93 -3.54
C THR A 102 17.11 8.91 -2.42
N ASN A 103 16.11 8.09 -2.11
CA ASN A 103 16.35 6.81 -1.43
C ASN A 103 15.12 5.90 -1.45
N SER A 104 15.12 4.89 -2.31
CA SER A 104 14.22 3.73 -2.21
C SER A 104 14.83 2.57 -3.00
N GLN A 105 15.82 1.90 -2.41
CA GLN A 105 16.21 0.55 -2.85
C GLN A 105 15.22 -0.46 -2.25
N ALA A 106 14.04 -0.59 -2.86
CA ALA A 106 13.12 -1.69 -2.54
C ALA A 106 12.07 -1.94 -3.65
N THR A 107 12.47 -1.98 -4.92
CA THR A 107 11.79 -2.66 -6.05
C THR A 107 12.68 -2.57 -7.30
N SER A 108 13.86 -3.20 -7.28
CA SER A 108 14.68 -3.31 -8.50
C SER A 108 14.09 -4.39 -9.42
N TRP A 109 12.99 -4.06 -10.10
CA TRP A 109 12.56 -4.73 -11.31
C TRP A 109 13.03 -3.86 -12.48
N SER A 110 14.33 -3.86 -12.76
CA SER A 110 14.85 -3.35 -14.03
C SER A 110 14.62 -4.40 -15.11
N ALA A 111 13.35 -4.59 -15.50
CA ALA A 111 13.02 -5.12 -16.81
C ALA A 111 13.20 -3.97 -17.83
N PRO A 112 13.68 -4.24 -19.05
CA PRO A 112 13.68 -3.23 -20.10
C PRO A 112 12.26 -2.69 -20.26
N ILE A 113 12.11 -1.36 -20.36
CA ILE A 113 10.85 -0.68 -20.67
C ILE A 113 10.42 -1.13 -22.07
N SER A 114 9.79 -2.30 -22.13
CA SER A 114 8.92 -2.66 -23.24
C SER A 114 7.62 -1.96 -22.92
N ILE A 115 7.39 -0.81 -23.57
CA ILE A 115 6.05 -0.20 -23.65
C ILE A 115 5.20 -1.21 -24.42
N MET A 116 4.71 -2.22 -23.72
CA MET A 116 3.64 -3.05 -24.23
C MET A 116 2.44 -2.12 -24.41
N PRO A 117 1.78 -2.15 -25.58
CA PRO A 117 0.63 -1.30 -25.79
C PRO A 117 -0.39 -1.62 -24.70
N PRO A 118 -1.03 -0.62 -24.06
CA PRO A 118 -2.08 -0.88 -23.11
C PRO A 118 -3.10 -1.78 -23.81
N SER A 119 -3.55 -2.82 -23.11
CA SER A 119 -4.53 -3.81 -23.59
C SER A 119 -5.48 -3.14 -24.59
N ARG A 120 -5.45 -3.58 -25.86
CA ARG A 120 -6.35 -3.05 -26.91
C ARG A 120 -7.74 -2.94 -26.31
N GLY A 121 -8.35 -1.77 -26.45
CA GLY A 121 -9.58 -1.41 -25.76
C GLY A 121 -10.57 -2.55 -25.71
N ARG A 122 -11.12 -2.84 -24.52
CA ARG A 122 -12.02 -3.97 -24.35
C ARG A 122 -13.29 -3.68 -25.13
N GLN A 123 -13.59 -4.50 -26.13
CA GLN A 123 -14.86 -4.42 -26.85
C GLN A 123 -15.93 -5.24 -26.12
N ILE A 124 -17.06 -4.61 -25.87
CA ILE A 124 -18.24 -5.24 -25.27
C ILE A 124 -19.38 -5.13 -26.28
N GLU A 125 -19.76 -6.27 -26.84
CA GLU A 125 -21.02 -6.38 -27.58
C GLU A 125 -22.14 -6.69 -26.58
N ALA A 126 -23.19 -5.88 -26.61
CA ALA A 126 -24.36 -6.07 -25.77
C ALA A 126 -25.65 -5.98 -26.57
N GLN A 127 -26.64 -6.72 -26.11
CA GLN A 127 -27.97 -6.77 -26.70
C GLN A 127 -29.01 -6.43 -25.65
N LEU A 128 -29.69 -5.30 -25.81
CA LEU A 128 -30.80 -4.90 -24.98
C LEU A 128 -32.10 -5.43 -25.58
N LEU A 129 -32.80 -6.27 -24.81
CA LEU A 129 -34.08 -6.83 -25.17
C LEU A 129 -35.21 -6.11 -24.41
N ILE A 130 -36.07 -5.39 -25.13
CA ILE A 130 -37.24 -4.72 -24.58
C ILE A 130 -38.47 -5.55 -24.94
N ARG A 131 -39.10 -6.15 -23.93
CA ARG A 131 -40.40 -6.83 -24.06
C ARG A 131 -41.47 -6.00 -23.39
N TYR A 132 -42.55 -5.71 -24.12
CA TYR A 132 -43.66 -4.93 -23.59
C TYR A 132 -45.01 -5.49 -24.09
N SER A 133 -46.04 -5.37 -23.27
CA SER A 133 -47.42 -5.71 -23.64
C SER A 133 -48.37 -4.59 -23.22
N GLY A 134 -49.56 -4.55 -23.82
CA GLY A 134 -50.61 -3.59 -23.47
C GLY A 134 -51.98 -4.27 -23.38
N GLY A 135 -52.89 -3.69 -22.58
CA GLY A 135 -54.26 -4.19 -22.41
C GLY A 135 -54.35 -5.57 -21.74
N MET A 136 -55.26 -6.44 -22.19
CA MET A 136 -55.42 -7.81 -21.68
C MET A 136 -54.28 -8.77 -22.09
N GLY A 137 -53.26 -8.28 -22.79
CA GLY A 137 -52.11 -9.05 -23.23
C GLY A 137 -51.24 -9.49 -22.04
N LYS A 138 -51.39 -10.76 -21.65
CA LYS A 138 -50.46 -11.47 -20.74
C LYS A 138 -49.13 -11.79 -21.46
N GLU A 139 -48.19 -12.42 -20.74
CA GLU A 139 -46.86 -12.84 -21.24
C GLU A 139 -46.85 -13.46 -22.65
N MET A 140 -47.92 -14.13 -23.07
CA MET A 140 -48.02 -14.78 -24.39
C MET A 140 -48.25 -13.83 -25.57
N HIS A 141 -48.62 -12.56 -25.36
CA HIS A 141 -48.85 -11.57 -26.43
C HIS A 141 -48.10 -10.26 -26.12
N CYS A 142 -46.77 -10.31 -26.16
CA CYS A 142 -45.91 -9.14 -26.03
C CYS A 142 -45.29 -8.76 -27.39
N ARG A 143 -44.94 -7.48 -27.55
CA ARG A 143 -44.03 -7.00 -28.57
C ARG A 143 -42.61 -7.06 -28.02
N GLN A 144 -41.68 -7.39 -28.90
CA GLN A 144 -40.26 -7.45 -28.57
C GLN A 144 -39.50 -6.52 -29.51
N SER A 145 -38.63 -5.69 -28.93
CA SER A 145 -37.66 -4.89 -29.65
C SER A 145 -36.26 -5.23 -29.16
N THR A 146 -35.29 -5.25 -30.06
CA THR A 146 -33.92 -5.62 -29.75
C THR A 146 -33.00 -4.50 -30.24
N LEU A 147 -32.17 -3.99 -29.33
CA LEU A 147 -31.13 -3.01 -29.64
C LEU A 147 -29.76 -3.67 -29.43
N GLN A 148 -28.93 -3.64 -30.48
CA GLN A 148 -27.53 -4.08 -30.40
C GLN A 148 -26.62 -2.87 -30.20
N MET A 149 -25.66 -2.99 -29.31
CA MET A 149 -24.67 -1.95 -29.01
C MET A 149 -23.27 -2.56 -28.93
N ASN A 150 -22.33 -1.86 -29.55
CA ASN A 150 -20.90 -2.18 -29.49
C ASN A 150 -20.21 -1.07 -28.70
N LEU A 151 -19.64 -1.43 -27.57
CA LEU A 151 -18.91 -0.51 -26.69
C LEU A 151 -17.43 -0.80 -26.81
N GLU A 152 -16.61 0.23 -26.96
CA GLU A 152 -15.16 0.15 -26.92
C GLU A 152 -14.65 0.89 -25.68
N LEU A 153 -14.00 0.17 -24.77
CA LEU A 153 -13.42 0.75 -23.56
C LEU A 153 -11.98 1.16 -23.84
N LEU A 154 -11.74 2.47 -23.87
CA LEU A 154 -10.40 3.03 -24.01
C LEU A 154 -9.77 3.30 -22.63
N PRO A 155 -8.50 2.95 -22.42
CA PRO A 155 -7.83 3.21 -21.14
C PRO A 155 -7.54 4.71 -21.00
N SER A 156 -7.91 5.27 -19.85
CA SER A 156 -7.70 6.70 -19.57
C SER A 156 -6.49 6.95 -18.67
N VAL A 157 -6.38 6.19 -17.58
CA VAL A 157 -5.33 6.31 -16.57
C VAL A 157 -4.72 4.94 -16.35
N SER A 158 -3.40 4.90 -16.13
CA SER A 158 -2.69 3.72 -15.64
C SER A 158 -1.83 4.09 -14.43
N ILE A 159 -1.74 3.18 -13.47
CA ILE A 159 -0.92 3.28 -12.25
C ILE A 159 0.16 2.21 -12.37
N THR A 160 1.39 2.62 -12.65
CA THR A 160 2.48 1.71 -13.03
C THR A 160 3.41 1.35 -11.87
N HIS A 161 3.47 2.21 -10.85
CA HIS A 161 4.25 1.97 -9.66
C HIS A 161 3.57 2.57 -8.43
N TRP A 162 3.82 1.96 -7.27
CA TRP A 162 3.35 2.48 -5.99
C TRP A 162 4.35 2.21 -4.88
N ASP A 163 4.37 3.13 -3.92
CA ASP A 163 5.13 3.00 -2.69
C ASP A 163 4.36 3.62 -1.52
N VAL A 164 4.71 3.26 -0.29
CA VAL A 164 4.12 3.82 0.91
C VAL A 164 5.21 4.47 1.74
N LEU A 165 5.06 5.77 1.99
CA LEU A 165 5.98 6.53 2.82
C LEU A 165 5.30 6.97 4.12
N PRO A 166 6.03 7.02 5.25
CA PRO A 166 5.51 7.67 6.46
C PRO A 166 5.28 9.16 6.19
N ALA A 167 4.21 9.72 6.77
CA ALA A 167 3.96 11.16 6.74
C ALA A 167 4.61 11.86 7.95
N GLU A 168 4.46 13.19 8.02
CA GLU A 168 4.91 14.03 9.13
C GLU A 168 4.04 13.86 10.38
N ILE A 169 2.80 13.43 10.18
CA ILE A 169 1.89 13.09 11.27
C ILE A 169 1.94 11.56 11.48
N PRO A 170 2.19 11.06 12.72
CA PRO A 170 2.32 9.63 12.99
C PRO A 170 1.10 8.78 12.57
N SER A 171 -0.10 9.38 12.58
CA SER A 171 -1.34 8.72 12.16
C SER A 171 -1.55 8.72 10.65
N GLN A 172 -0.66 9.33 9.88
CA GLN A 172 -0.78 9.49 8.43
C GLN A 172 0.36 8.79 7.68
N LEU A 173 0.12 8.60 6.40
CA LEU A 173 1.05 8.07 5.41
C LEU A 173 0.85 8.78 4.06
N TYR A 174 1.82 8.63 3.17
CA TYR A 174 1.69 8.95 1.76
C TYR A 174 1.70 7.67 0.93
N LEU A 175 0.58 7.40 0.24
CA LEU A 175 0.56 6.42 -0.84
C LEU A 175 1.05 7.12 -2.11
N VAL A 176 2.27 6.82 -2.50
CA VAL A 176 2.91 7.46 -3.64
C VAL A 176 2.60 6.64 -4.89
N LEU A 177 1.97 7.26 -5.88
CA LEU A 177 1.52 6.59 -7.11
C LEU A 177 2.16 7.23 -8.34
N ASP A 178 2.65 6.39 -9.25
CA ASP A 178 3.11 6.80 -10.58
C ASP A 178 1.93 6.65 -11.55
N ILE A 179 1.34 7.78 -11.92
CA ILE A 179 0.13 7.90 -12.73
C ILE A 179 0.50 8.28 -14.16
N THR A 180 0.06 7.50 -15.14
CA THR A 180 0.23 7.77 -16.57
C THR A 180 -1.10 8.16 -17.21
N ASN A 181 -1.12 9.31 -17.90
CA ASN A 181 -2.24 9.71 -18.73
C ASN A 181 -2.19 8.97 -20.07
N LEU A 182 -3.08 8.00 -20.28
CA LEU A 182 -3.14 7.22 -21.51
C LEU A 182 -3.99 7.86 -22.61
N THR A 183 -4.52 9.06 -22.39
CA THR A 183 -5.32 9.79 -23.38
C THR A 183 -4.45 10.65 -24.31
N ASN A 184 -5.07 11.27 -25.31
CA ASN A 184 -4.43 12.23 -26.22
C ASN A 184 -4.72 13.69 -25.82
N GLU A 185 -5.33 13.91 -24.67
CA GLU A 185 -5.71 15.22 -24.15
C GLU A 185 -4.98 15.48 -22.82
N GLU A 186 -4.85 16.74 -22.45
CA GLU A 186 -4.40 17.11 -21.11
C GLU A 186 -5.45 16.69 -20.07
N MET A 187 -4.98 16.12 -18.98
CA MET A 187 -5.79 15.58 -17.90
C MET A 187 -5.58 16.38 -16.62
N ASP A 188 -6.66 16.89 -16.04
CA ASP A 188 -6.68 17.38 -14.67
C ASP A 188 -6.93 16.19 -13.72
N PHE A 189 -5.90 15.82 -12.96
CA PHE A 189 -5.89 14.66 -12.07
C PHE A 189 -5.99 15.08 -10.61
N HIS A 190 -7.13 14.81 -9.99
CA HIS A 190 -7.40 15.06 -8.56
C HIS A 190 -7.04 13.82 -7.74
N TYR A 191 -6.15 14.00 -6.77
CA TYR A 191 -5.67 12.90 -5.92
C TYR A 191 -5.87 13.16 -4.41
N ALA A 192 -6.35 14.34 -4.03
CA ALA A 192 -6.88 14.64 -2.69
C ALA A 192 -7.88 15.80 -2.77
N SER A 193 -8.67 16.04 -1.71
CA SER A 193 -9.76 17.05 -1.70
C SER A 193 -9.37 18.45 -2.17
N SER A 194 -8.11 18.84 -2.00
CA SER A 194 -7.58 20.14 -2.44
C SER A 194 -6.31 20.02 -3.29
N LYS A 195 -5.96 18.81 -3.76
CA LYS A 195 -4.73 18.58 -4.53
C LYS A 195 -5.06 17.96 -5.88
N HIS A 196 -4.60 18.62 -6.93
CA HIS A 196 -4.71 18.18 -8.31
C HIS A 196 -3.45 18.55 -9.08
N ILE A 197 -3.25 17.94 -10.22
CA ILE A 197 -2.15 18.24 -11.14
C ILE A 197 -2.61 18.04 -12.58
N LEU A 198 -2.10 18.88 -13.48
CA LEU A 198 -2.25 18.67 -14.93
C LEU A 198 -1.19 17.68 -15.41
N ILE A 199 -1.62 16.67 -16.15
CA ILE A 199 -0.76 15.66 -16.78
C ILE A 199 -0.98 15.76 -18.29
N GLU A 200 0.08 16.09 -19.03
CA GLU A 200 0.02 16.16 -20.49
C GLU A 200 -0.27 14.77 -21.10
N SER A 201 -0.67 14.76 -22.37
CA SER A 201 -0.99 13.53 -23.08
C SER A 201 0.19 12.56 -23.08
N LYS A 202 -0.04 11.29 -22.72
CA LYS A 202 0.97 10.23 -22.68
C LYS A 202 2.10 10.44 -21.65
N GLU A 203 2.00 11.47 -20.81
CA GLU A 203 2.98 11.70 -19.75
C GLU A 203 2.64 10.93 -18.47
N SER A 204 3.65 10.82 -17.61
CA SER A 204 3.53 10.22 -16.29
C SER A 204 3.93 11.20 -15.20
N CYS A 205 3.20 11.17 -14.09
CA CYS A 205 3.47 11.98 -12.92
C CYS A 205 3.44 11.14 -11.64
N ARG A 206 4.30 11.48 -10.69
CA ARG A 206 4.32 10.87 -9.36
C ARG A 206 3.57 11.74 -8.37
N VAL A 207 2.51 11.21 -7.76
CA VAL A 207 1.66 11.94 -6.80
C VAL A 207 1.68 11.28 -5.41
N PRO A 208 1.88 12.06 -4.33
CA PRO A 208 1.76 11.55 -2.97
C PRO A 208 0.32 11.73 -2.45
N VAL A 209 -0.43 10.64 -2.35
CA VAL A 209 -1.80 10.62 -1.82
C VAL A 209 -1.74 10.56 -0.28
N PRO A 210 -2.12 11.62 0.45
CA PRO A 210 -2.14 11.59 1.91
C PRO A 210 -3.31 10.74 2.40
N LEU A 211 -3.04 9.79 3.31
CA LEU A 211 -4.05 8.91 3.89
C LEU A 211 -3.81 8.74 5.39
N ASP A 212 -4.86 8.42 6.12
CA ASP A 212 -4.74 7.93 7.50
C ASP A 212 -4.31 6.46 7.49
N ARG A 213 -3.49 6.09 8.48
CA ARG A 213 -3.06 4.71 8.69
C ARG A 213 -4.23 3.82 9.13
N CYS A 214 -4.15 2.54 8.78
CA CYS A 214 -5.14 1.54 9.14
C CYS A 214 -5.17 1.32 10.67
N PRO A 215 -6.33 1.49 11.33
CA PRO A 215 -6.46 1.35 12.78
C PRO A 215 -6.38 -0.10 13.25
N PHE A 216 -6.03 -0.29 14.53
CA PHE A 216 -5.85 -1.61 15.17
C PHE A 216 -7.10 -2.49 15.20
N THR A 217 -8.27 -1.87 15.23
CA THR A 217 -9.57 -2.52 15.45
C THR A 217 -10.34 -2.78 14.15
N ALA A 218 -9.71 -2.61 12.99
CA ALA A 218 -10.29 -2.98 11.71
C ALA A 218 -10.28 -4.51 11.55
N ALA A 219 -10.98 -5.24 12.42
CA ALA A 219 -11.28 -6.64 12.19
C ALA A 219 -11.95 -6.76 10.80
N PRO A 220 -11.61 -7.77 10.00
CA PRO A 220 -12.29 -7.99 8.73
C PRO A 220 -13.79 -8.07 9.04
N ALA A 221 -14.58 -7.24 8.35
CA ALA A 221 -16.03 -7.26 8.48
C ALA A 221 -16.47 -8.72 8.37
N LYS A 222 -17.14 -9.22 9.42
CA LYS A 222 -17.65 -10.59 9.47
C LYS A 222 -18.47 -10.79 8.19
N ILE A 223 -17.92 -11.50 7.23
CA ILE A 223 -18.69 -12.03 6.11
C ILE A 223 -19.64 -13.01 6.78
N GLU A 224 -20.93 -12.67 6.78
CA GLU A 224 -21.99 -13.48 7.35
C GLU A 224 -21.83 -14.92 6.87
N GLU A 225 -21.66 -15.81 7.84
CA GLU A 225 -21.37 -17.21 7.69
C GLU A 225 -22.61 -17.93 7.17
N ASP A 226 -22.78 -17.98 5.84
CA ASP A 226 -23.71 -18.91 5.19
C ASP A 226 -23.07 -19.54 3.95
N THR A 227 -21.89 -20.15 4.12
CA THR A 227 -21.41 -21.18 3.20
C THR A 227 -20.47 -22.14 3.94
N LEU A 228 -21.02 -23.31 4.30
CA LEU A 228 -20.29 -24.44 4.86
C LEU A 228 -19.30 -24.99 3.83
N GLU A 229 -18.00 -24.74 3.99
CA GLU A 229 -16.95 -25.57 3.37
C GLU A 229 -15.78 -25.79 4.37
N PRO A 230 -15.19 -26.98 4.42
CA PRO A 230 -14.44 -27.47 5.58
C PRO A 230 -13.03 -26.86 5.66
N LYS A 231 -12.66 -26.45 6.88
CA LYS A 231 -11.35 -25.91 7.26
C LYS A 231 -10.23 -26.90 6.90
N SER A 232 -9.40 -26.53 5.92
CA SER A 232 -8.07 -27.10 5.73
C SER A 232 -7.08 -26.38 6.66
N ILE A 233 -6.38 -27.18 7.46
CA ILE A 233 -5.32 -26.75 8.39
C ILE A 233 -4.16 -26.22 7.55
N SER A 234 -3.99 -24.90 7.47
CA SER A 234 -2.75 -24.30 6.98
C SER A 234 -2.40 -23.07 7.80
N THR A 235 -1.18 -23.07 8.31
CA THR A 235 -0.50 -22.03 9.12
C THR A 235 -0.18 -20.75 8.31
N GLY A 236 -0.96 -20.42 7.28
CA GLY A 236 -0.74 -19.28 6.36
C GLY A 236 -1.93 -18.34 6.17
N ALA A 237 -3.02 -18.51 6.94
CA ALA A 237 -4.24 -17.72 6.75
C ALA A 237 -4.15 -16.27 7.28
N SER A 238 -3.28 -15.99 8.25
CA SER A 238 -3.20 -14.67 8.90
C SER A 238 -2.58 -13.60 8.02
N THR A 239 -1.52 -13.93 7.26
CA THR A 239 -0.82 -12.97 6.39
C THR A 239 -1.72 -12.47 5.25
N ASN A 240 -2.52 -13.37 4.66
CA ASN A 240 -3.44 -13.02 3.58
C ASN A 240 -4.60 -12.14 4.06
N SER A 241 -5.05 -12.33 5.31
CA SER A 241 -6.11 -11.50 5.89
C SER A 241 -5.66 -10.06 6.15
N LEU A 242 -4.41 -9.88 6.56
CA LEU A 242 -3.83 -8.58 6.88
C LEU A 242 -3.55 -7.75 5.62
N GLU A 243 -3.00 -8.39 4.58
CA GLU A 243 -2.76 -7.76 3.28
C GLU A 243 -4.09 -7.29 2.68
N LEU A 244 -5.12 -8.14 2.71
CA LEU A 244 -6.46 -7.80 2.24
C LEU A 244 -7.05 -6.62 3.02
N MET A 245 -6.94 -6.62 4.36
CA MET A 245 -7.39 -5.52 5.21
C MET A 245 -6.69 -4.20 4.86
N CYS A 246 -5.36 -4.22 4.67
CA CYS A 246 -4.58 -3.04 4.31
C CYS A 246 -4.95 -2.54 2.90
N SER A 247 -5.07 -3.45 1.93
CA SER A 247 -5.46 -3.14 0.54
C SER A 247 -6.88 -2.56 0.47
N ASP A 248 -7.83 -3.13 1.23
CA ASP A 248 -9.19 -2.63 1.35
C ASP A 248 -9.24 -1.26 2.02
N HIS A 249 -8.45 -1.05 3.08
CA HIS A 249 -8.32 0.25 3.74
C HIS A 249 -7.83 1.32 2.77
N LEU A 250 -6.76 1.05 2.01
CA LEU A 250 -6.27 1.99 0.99
C LEU A 250 -7.34 2.25 -0.07
N THR A 251 -7.96 1.19 -0.62
CA THR A 251 -8.98 1.32 -1.67
C THR A 251 -10.18 2.15 -1.24
N LYS A 252 -10.61 2.04 0.02
CA LYS A 252 -11.73 2.81 0.58
C LYS A 252 -11.40 4.28 0.83
N ASN A 253 -10.15 4.58 1.21
CA ASN A 253 -9.74 5.93 1.59
C ASN A 253 -9.11 6.73 0.45
N VAL A 254 -8.76 6.07 -0.66
CA VAL A 254 -8.22 6.71 -1.86
C VAL A 254 -9.35 7.18 -2.78
N ASP A 255 -9.31 8.47 -3.17
CA ASP A 255 -10.24 9.06 -4.13
C ASP A 255 -9.48 9.72 -5.28
N LEU A 256 -9.23 8.95 -6.34
CA LEU A 256 -8.55 9.43 -7.54
C LEU A 256 -9.58 9.76 -8.62
N ARG A 257 -9.60 11.00 -9.09
CA ARG A 257 -10.51 11.43 -10.15
C ARG A 257 -9.72 12.11 -11.25
N TRP A 258 -10.16 11.92 -12.49
CA TRP A 258 -9.54 12.55 -13.65
C TRP A 258 -10.60 13.26 -14.48
N HIS A 259 -10.18 14.34 -15.13
CA HIS A 259 -11.02 15.13 -16.01
C HIS A 259 -10.23 15.56 -17.24
N LEU A 260 -10.78 15.30 -18.43
CA LEU A 260 -10.21 15.73 -19.70
C LEU A 260 -10.81 17.08 -20.09
N LEU A 261 -9.95 18.08 -20.24
CA LEU A 261 -10.37 19.47 -20.36
C LEU A 261 -11.05 19.80 -21.70
N GLN A 262 -10.66 19.11 -22.78
CA GLN A 262 -11.18 19.41 -24.13
C GLN A 262 -12.49 18.68 -24.40
N SER A 263 -12.55 17.39 -24.09
CA SER A 263 -13.72 16.54 -24.29
C SER A 263 -14.76 16.62 -23.17
N ASN A 264 -14.46 17.27 -22.05
CA ASN A 264 -15.31 17.35 -20.85
C ASN A 264 -15.72 15.96 -20.32
N ILE A 265 -14.83 14.97 -20.49
CA ILE A 265 -15.01 13.60 -19.98
C ILE A 265 -14.35 13.51 -18.61
N ALA A 266 -14.96 12.78 -17.68
CA ALA A 266 -14.40 12.56 -16.36
C ALA A 266 -14.56 11.10 -15.92
N GLY A 267 -13.73 10.68 -14.98
CA GLY A 267 -13.80 9.34 -14.40
C GLY A 267 -13.13 9.25 -13.03
N LYS A 268 -13.26 8.08 -12.42
CA LYS A 268 -12.66 7.73 -11.14
C LYS A 268 -11.71 6.55 -11.33
N ALA A 269 -10.48 6.67 -10.84
CA ALA A 269 -9.52 5.58 -10.79
C ALA A 269 -9.57 4.90 -9.42
N SER A 270 -9.32 3.58 -9.41
CA SER A 270 -9.33 2.75 -8.21
C SER A 270 -7.97 2.09 -8.02
N VAL A 271 -7.53 1.97 -6.77
CA VAL A 271 -6.36 1.19 -6.38
C VAL A 271 -6.73 -0.21 -5.89
N LYS A 272 -7.94 -0.68 -6.21
CA LYS A 272 -8.40 -2.02 -5.83
C LYS A 272 -7.46 -3.08 -6.40
N GLY A 273 -7.00 -3.99 -5.54
CA GLY A 273 -6.04 -5.03 -5.91
C GLY A 273 -4.58 -4.60 -5.79
N ILE A 274 -4.31 -3.45 -5.16
CA ILE A 274 -2.95 -3.02 -4.85
C ILE A 274 -2.26 -4.07 -3.97
N THR A 275 -1.07 -4.47 -4.37
CA THR A 275 -0.23 -5.42 -3.63
C THR A 275 0.75 -4.66 -2.74
N LEU A 276 0.97 -5.15 -1.53
CA LEU A 276 1.79 -4.45 -0.54
C LEU A 276 2.91 -5.37 -0.04
N SER A 277 4.14 -4.86 -0.05
CA SER A 277 5.23 -5.55 0.63
C SER A 277 5.04 -5.52 2.15
N GLN A 278 5.73 -6.41 2.88
CA GLN A 278 5.67 -6.42 4.35
C GLN A 278 6.06 -5.06 4.96
N THR A 279 7.09 -4.41 4.41
CA THR A 279 7.53 -3.08 4.85
C THR A 279 6.46 -2.02 4.60
N MET A 280 5.78 -2.06 3.46
CA MET A 280 4.67 -1.15 3.16
C MET A 280 3.52 -1.38 4.13
N MET A 281 3.15 -2.63 4.42
CA MET A 281 2.10 -2.95 5.41
C MET A 281 2.44 -2.47 6.82
N ASP A 282 3.71 -2.47 7.21
CA ASP A 282 4.13 -1.94 8.51
C ASP A 282 3.99 -0.40 8.59
N ILE A 283 4.05 0.30 7.46
CA ILE A 283 3.78 1.75 7.37
C ILE A 283 2.28 2.03 7.29
N VAL A 284 1.54 1.23 6.50
CA VAL A 284 0.08 1.37 6.33
C VAL A 284 -0.64 1.20 7.65
N ARG A 285 -0.17 0.30 8.51
CA ARG A 285 -0.79 0.05 9.80
C ARG A 285 -0.33 1.06 10.84
N MET A 286 -1.24 1.38 11.75
CA MET A 286 -0.84 1.97 13.02
C MET A 286 0.05 0.97 13.79
N SER A 287 1.05 1.46 14.52
CA SER A 287 1.89 0.62 15.38
C SER A 287 1.24 0.46 16.77
N PRO A 288 0.97 -0.75 17.25
CA PRO A 288 0.25 -0.97 18.52
C PRO A 288 1.02 -0.47 19.73
N LEU A 289 2.29 -0.15 19.51
CA LEU A 289 3.22 0.39 20.47
C LEU A 289 3.38 1.89 20.20
N ASN A 290 3.12 2.69 21.24
CA ASN A 290 3.51 4.08 21.27
C ASN A 290 4.90 4.20 21.91
N TRP A 291 5.76 4.99 21.29
CA TRP A 291 7.17 5.12 21.62
C TRP A 291 7.47 6.51 22.16
N GLU A 292 8.18 6.58 23.28
CA GLU A 292 8.77 7.80 23.78
C GLU A 292 10.28 7.60 23.92
N VAL A 293 11.06 8.42 23.23
CA VAL A 293 12.53 8.35 23.24
C VAL A 293 13.08 9.62 23.86
N SER A 294 14.01 9.47 24.79
CA SER A 294 14.64 10.59 25.49
C SER A 294 16.14 10.41 25.59
N VAL A 295 16.88 11.51 25.49
CA VAL A 295 18.32 11.56 25.79
C VAL A 295 18.52 12.54 26.93
N ASN A 296 19.23 12.11 27.97
CA ASN A 296 19.43 12.89 29.19
C ASN A 296 18.11 13.39 29.79
N LYS A 297 17.06 12.56 29.74
CA LYS A 297 15.68 12.85 30.19
C LYS A 297 14.93 13.91 29.39
N GLN A 298 15.54 14.44 28.32
CA GLN A 298 14.85 15.30 27.37
C GLN A 298 14.23 14.45 26.27
N CYS A 299 12.91 14.55 26.08
CA CYS A 299 12.23 13.87 24.98
C CYS A 299 12.73 14.43 23.65
N ILE A 300 13.22 13.55 22.78
CA ILE A 300 13.69 13.90 21.44
C ILE A 300 12.53 13.74 20.48
N LYS A 301 12.31 14.73 19.63
CA LYS A 301 11.33 14.61 18.56
C LYS A 301 11.86 13.70 17.44
N PRO A 302 10.99 12.95 16.76
CA PRO A 302 11.32 12.33 15.49
C PRO A 302 12.11 13.29 14.58
N GLN A 303 13.29 12.87 14.11
CA GLN A 303 14.23 13.62 13.26
C GLN A 303 15.03 14.77 13.90
N GLU A 304 14.87 15.02 15.19
CA GLU A 304 15.72 15.99 15.90
C GLU A 304 17.14 15.42 16.08
N GLU A 305 18.13 16.15 15.58
CA GLU A 305 19.54 15.79 15.76
C GLU A 305 20.01 16.17 17.17
N TYR A 306 20.57 15.19 17.88
CA TYR A 306 21.19 15.42 19.18
C TYR A 306 22.70 15.54 19.02
N ASN A 307 23.24 16.73 19.33
CA ASN A 307 24.68 16.98 19.29
C ASN A 307 25.30 16.70 20.66
N CYS A 308 26.32 15.84 20.71
CA CYS A 308 27.10 15.52 21.91
C CYS A 308 28.60 15.55 21.62
N ILE A 309 29.41 15.70 22.66
CA ILE A 309 30.87 15.62 22.53
C ILE A 309 31.32 14.16 22.56
N ALA A 310 32.29 13.79 21.72
CA ALA A 310 32.89 12.45 21.80
C ALA A 310 33.50 12.21 23.21
N GLY A 311 33.16 11.08 23.82
CA GLY A 311 33.49 10.75 25.21
C GLY A 311 32.47 11.19 26.25
N GLU A 312 31.44 11.95 25.87
CA GLU A 312 30.32 12.29 26.76
C GLU A 312 29.42 11.07 27.02
N CYS A 313 28.96 10.93 28.27
CA CYS A 313 28.00 9.90 28.65
C CYS A 313 26.57 10.40 28.44
N LEU A 314 25.83 9.74 27.55
CA LEU A 314 24.44 10.06 27.27
C LEU A 314 23.51 8.99 27.87
N SER A 315 22.47 9.41 28.58
CA SER A 315 21.43 8.51 29.07
C SER A 315 20.29 8.39 28.06
N LEU A 316 20.16 7.24 27.41
CA LEU A 316 19.10 6.96 26.44
C LEU A 316 17.96 6.21 27.14
N GLY A 317 16.82 6.89 27.28
CA GLY A 317 15.58 6.33 27.81
C GLY A 317 14.61 6.01 26.69
N VAL A 318 14.13 4.77 26.61
CA VAL A 318 13.12 4.30 25.67
C VAL A 318 11.92 3.80 26.46
N ALA A 319 10.76 4.38 26.21
CA ALA A 319 9.50 3.95 26.78
C ALA A 319 8.56 3.43 25.71
N VAL A 320 7.89 2.32 26.00
CA VAL A 320 6.96 1.66 25.10
C VAL A 320 5.63 1.48 25.82
N ARG A 321 4.54 1.99 25.24
CA ARG A 321 3.18 1.83 25.76
C ARG A 321 2.35 0.97 24.80
N ASN A 322 1.68 -0.03 25.34
CA ASN A 322 0.71 -0.83 24.59
C ASN A 322 -0.60 -0.06 24.42
N HIS A 323 -1.06 0.12 23.19
CA HIS A 323 -2.33 0.79 22.87
C HIS A 323 -3.42 -0.18 22.41
N LEU A 324 -3.19 -1.49 22.52
CA LEU A 324 -4.20 -2.50 22.28
C LEU A 324 -5.05 -2.73 23.52
N ASP A 325 -6.29 -3.16 23.29
CA ASP A 325 -7.23 -3.65 24.30
C ASP A 325 -6.94 -5.11 24.72
N ARG A 326 -5.67 -5.54 24.57
CA ARG A 326 -5.18 -6.83 25.06
C ARG A 326 -3.72 -6.74 25.51
N PRO A 327 -3.26 -7.60 26.43
CA PRO A 327 -1.85 -7.69 26.78
C PRO A 327 -1.00 -8.21 25.62
N LEU A 328 0.24 -7.75 25.57
CA LEU A 328 1.28 -8.29 24.69
C LEU A 328 2.28 -9.10 25.52
N HIS A 329 2.68 -10.28 25.05
CA HIS A 329 3.56 -11.18 25.80
C HIS A 329 4.88 -11.43 25.07
N LYS A 330 5.87 -11.96 25.82
CA LYS A 330 7.19 -12.38 25.31
C LYS A 330 7.84 -11.32 24.42
N LEU A 331 7.73 -10.07 24.85
CA LEU A 331 8.26 -8.92 24.16
C LEU A 331 9.77 -8.83 24.39
N CYS A 332 10.47 -8.30 23.39
CA CYS A 332 11.89 -8.02 23.47
C CYS A 332 12.15 -6.63 22.92
N LEU A 333 12.50 -5.68 23.78
CA LEU A 333 12.91 -4.34 23.39
C LEU A 333 14.43 -4.33 23.18
N SER A 334 14.89 -3.85 22.02
CA SER A 334 16.30 -3.73 21.70
C SER A 334 16.63 -2.38 21.10
N VAL A 335 17.79 -1.87 21.47
CA VAL A 335 18.39 -0.64 20.95
C VAL A 335 19.72 -0.97 20.30
N GLN A 336 19.87 -0.59 19.04
CA GLN A 336 21.11 -0.76 18.30
C GLN A 336 21.56 0.58 17.73
N PHE A 337 22.87 0.77 17.64
CA PHE A 337 23.46 1.96 17.04
C PHE A 337 24.12 1.56 15.73
N TYR A 338 24.05 2.45 14.75
CA TYR A 338 24.71 2.26 13.46
C TYR A 338 25.21 3.60 12.92
N GLN A 339 26.14 3.55 11.98
CA GLN A 339 26.52 4.70 11.18
C GLN A 339 25.96 4.56 9.77
N ASP A 340 25.44 5.65 9.25
CA ASP A 340 25.00 5.78 7.87
C ASP A 340 25.94 6.74 7.16
N TYR A 341 26.57 6.28 6.08
CA TYR A 341 27.48 7.11 5.28
C TYR A 341 26.76 7.80 4.11
N ASN A 342 25.42 7.82 4.11
CA ASN A 342 24.56 8.38 3.07
C ASN A 342 24.83 7.79 1.66
N ASN A 343 25.40 6.59 1.63
CA ASN A 343 25.67 5.81 0.40
C ASN A 343 24.87 4.50 0.36
N GLY A 344 23.88 4.36 1.25
CA GLY A 344 23.07 3.15 1.42
C GLY A 344 23.72 2.05 2.25
N VAL A 345 24.96 2.21 2.72
CA VAL A 345 25.65 1.23 3.58
C VAL A 345 25.46 1.59 5.04
N LEU A 346 24.68 0.78 5.75
CA LEU A 346 24.50 0.87 7.20
C LEU A 346 25.57 0.04 7.91
N ASN A 347 26.39 0.69 8.75
CA ASN A 347 27.44 0.02 9.51
C ASN A 347 27.06 -0.16 10.99
N TYR A 348 26.74 -1.39 11.37
CA TYR A 348 26.43 -1.79 12.76
C TYR A 348 27.67 -2.24 13.55
N LYS A 349 28.84 -2.40 12.92
CA LYS A 349 30.07 -2.82 13.60
C LYS A 349 30.74 -1.61 14.25
N LEU A 350 30.33 -1.33 15.49
CA LEU A 350 30.73 -0.16 16.25
C LEU A 350 31.62 -0.48 17.48
N ASP A 351 32.21 -1.68 17.55
CA ASP A 351 32.91 -2.19 18.75
C ASP A 351 33.97 -1.23 19.33
N ASN A 352 34.65 -0.47 18.47
CA ASN A 352 35.67 0.51 18.87
C ASN A 352 35.21 1.98 18.76
N ARG A 353 33.93 2.22 18.45
CA ARG A 353 33.37 3.55 18.18
C ARG A 353 32.28 3.94 19.16
N VAL A 354 31.55 2.96 19.69
CA VAL A 354 30.45 3.17 20.64
C VAL A 354 30.58 2.19 21.80
N ALA A 355 30.56 2.71 23.02
CA ALA A 355 30.45 1.91 24.23
C ALA A 355 29.05 2.08 24.81
N THR A 356 28.43 0.98 25.23
CA THR A 356 27.14 0.99 25.93
C THR A 356 27.31 0.41 27.33
N ALA A 357 26.71 1.06 28.33
CA ALA A 357 26.63 0.56 29.69
C ALA A 357 25.16 0.30 30.04
N GLY A 358 24.90 -0.90 30.55
CA GLY A 358 23.55 -1.46 30.69
C GLY A 358 23.22 -2.44 29.57
N ASN A 359 22.06 -3.09 29.68
CA ASN A 359 21.58 -4.00 28.64
C ASN A 359 21.06 -3.17 27.47
N ASN A 360 21.47 -3.49 26.25
CA ASN A 360 20.89 -2.91 25.02
C ASN A 360 19.67 -3.71 24.52
N LYS A 361 19.34 -4.81 25.22
CA LYS A 361 18.24 -5.71 24.93
C LYS A 361 17.60 -6.15 26.23
N ILE A 362 16.30 -5.93 26.37
CA ILE A 362 15.53 -6.37 27.53
C ILE A 362 14.34 -7.22 27.10
N VAL A 363 14.07 -8.25 27.90
CA VAL A 363 12.89 -9.11 27.72
C VAL A 363 11.79 -8.60 28.64
N LEU A 364 10.64 -8.29 28.06
CA LEU A 364 9.43 -7.87 28.74
C LEU A 364 8.45 -9.05 28.70
N ALA A 365 8.22 -9.69 29.85
CA ALA A 365 7.39 -10.90 29.90
C ALA A 365 5.95 -10.63 29.46
N THR A 366 5.36 -9.52 29.92
CA THR A 366 4.01 -9.08 29.54
C THR A 366 3.91 -7.56 29.67
N LEU A 367 3.29 -6.93 28.68
CA LEU A 367 2.91 -5.52 28.67
C LEU A 367 1.38 -5.43 28.60
N LEU A 368 0.76 -5.12 29.75
CA LEU A 368 -0.70 -5.04 29.88
C LEU A 368 -1.30 -3.93 29.00
N GLU A 369 -2.61 -3.97 28.85
CA GLU A 369 -3.42 -2.95 28.21
C GLU A 369 -3.11 -1.55 28.76
N SER A 370 -2.84 -0.59 27.87
CA SER A 370 -2.47 0.79 28.23
C SER A 370 -1.25 0.94 29.14
N ALA A 371 -0.55 -0.14 29.49
CA ALA A 371 0.61 -0.11 30.37
C ALA A 371 1.85 0.35 29.60
N LYS A 372 2.81 0.90 30.37
CA LYS A 372 4.07 1.46 29.86
C LYS A 372 5.26 0.70 30.46
N ALA A 373 6.15 0.22 29.60
CA ALA A 373 7.47 -0.25 29.99
C ALA A 373 8.51 0.84 29.71
N PHE A 374 9.53 0.95 30.57
CA PHE A 374 10.62 1.90 30.42
C PHE A 374 11.96 1.16 30.52
N HIS A 375 12.88 1.53 29.64
CA HIS A 375 14.22 1.01 29.58
C HIS A 375 15.21 2.16 29.42
N GLU A 376 16.30 2.11 30.17
CA GLU A 376 17.36 3.11 30.10
C GLU A 376 18.71 2.42 29.94
N CYS A 377 19.53 2.93 29.03
CA CYS A 377 20.93 2.53 28.88
C CYS A 377 21.81 3.77 28.68
N THR A 378 23.08 3.66 29.04
CA THR A 378 24.05 4.74 28.82
C THR A 378 24.84 4.43 27.56
N VAL A 379 25.04 5.44 26.71
CA VAL A 379 25.85 5.34 25.49
C VAL A 379 26.95 6.39 25.52
N VAL A 380 28.15 5.99 25.06
CA VAL A 380 29.31 6.86 24.89
C VAL A 380 29.84 6.67 23.47
N PHE A 381 29.89 7.77 22.72
CA PHE A 381 30.50 7.79 21.39
C PHE A 381 32.00 8.10 21.53
N LEU A 382 32.86 7.14 21.18
CA LEU A 382 34.31 7.24 21.33
C LEU A 382 34.97 7.98 20.16
N THR A 383 34.29 8.05 19.02
CA THR A 383 34.77 8.73 17.82
C THR A 383 33.73 9.71 17.28
N PRO A 384 34.12 10.90 16.79
CA PRO A 384 33.20 11.80 16.10
C PRO A 384 32.57 11.15 14.85
N GLY A 385 31.33 11.50 14.55
CA GLY A 385 30.63 11.05 13.34
C GLY A 385 29.11 11.13 13.49
N GLU A 386 28.41 10.84 12.40
CA GLU A 386 26.95 10.73 12.40
C GLU A 386 26.56 9.29 12.80
N TYR A 387 25.78 9.17 13.87
CA TYR A 387 25.27 7.90 14.36
C TYR A 387 23.74 7.96 14.37
N LYS A 388 23.12 6.82 14.09
CA LYS A 388 21.68 6.62 14.11
C LYS A 388 21.35 5.50 15.08
N ILE A 389 20.12 5.52 15.59
CA ILE A 389 19.61 4.57 16.57
C ILE A 389 18.48 3.78 15.91
N ASP A 390 18.58 2.47 15.97
CA ASP A 390 17.53 1.53 15.58
C ASP A 390 16.89 0.96 16.85
N ILE A 391 15.64 1.32 17.08
CA ILE A 391 14.85 0.89 18.24
C ILE A 391 13.78 -0.07 17.76
N GLN A 392 13.79 -1.27 18.31
CA GLN A 392 12.88 -2.35 17.91
C GLN A 392 12.26 -3.01 19.12
N CYS A 393 11.00 -3.38 19.01
CA CYS A 393 10.34 -4.30 19.93
C CYS A 393 9.87 -5.48 19.10
N SER A 394 10.20 -6.70 19.52
CA SER A 394 9.75 -7.91 18.84
C SER A 394 8.96 -8.81 19.77
N THR A 395 8.10 -9.64 19.20
CA THR A 395 7.36 -10.68 19.90
C THR A 395 7.66 -12.03 19.26
N SER A 396 7.76 -13.07 20.08
CA SER A 396 7.78 -14.46 19.62
C SER A 396 6.40 -15.11 19.60
N GLU A 397 5.37 -14.42 20.11
CA GLU A 397 3.97 -14.85 19.98
C GLU A 397 3.31 -14.28 18.74
N PRO A 398 2.52 -15.09 18.01
CA PRO A 398 1.69 -14.61 16.93
C PRO A 398 0.70 -13.59 17.47
N ILE A 399 0.72 -12.40 16.88
CA ILE A 399 -0.28 -11.37 17.13
C ILE A 399 -1.58 -11.84 16.46
N LEU A 400 -2.34 -12.69 17.14
CA LEU A 400 -3.66 -13.10 16.69
C LEU A 400 -4.65 -12.03 17.11
N ASP A 401 -5.39 -11.43 16.16
CA ASP A 401 -6.45 -10.45 16.44
C ASP A 401 -7.69 -11.04 17.15
N GLU A 402 -7.67 -12.34 17.47
CA GLU A 402 -8.68 -13.01 18.28
C GLU A 402 -8.13 -13.42 19.66
N ALA A 403 -8.92 -13.15 20.70
CA ALA A 403 -8.63 -13.61 22.05
C ALA A 403 -8.60 -15.15 22.09
N PRO A 404 -7.50 -15.79 22.52
CA PRO A 404 -7.51 -17.22 22.74
C PRO A 404 -8.31 -17.51 24.01
N VAL A 405 -9.33 -18.36 23.88
CA VAL A 405 -10.01 -18.96 25.03
C VAL A 405 -8.97 -19.83 25.76
N ILE A 406 -8.56 -19.38 26.94
CA ILE A 406 -7.58 -20.06 27.80
C ILE A 406 -8.13 -21.45 28.17
N ARG A 407 -7.34 -22.50 27.89
CA ARG A 407 -7.41 -23.77 28.62
C ARG A 407 -6.09 -23.94 29.37
N ASP A 408 -6.17 -23.89 30.69
CA ASP A 408 -5.04 -24.10 31.60
C ASP A 408 -4.52 -25.54 31.50
N ASN A 409 -3.21 -25.70 31.27
CA ASN A 409 -2.29 -26.59 32.02
C ASN A 409 -1.02 -26.92 31.23
N GLU A 410 0.13 -26.42 31.72
CA GLU A 410 1.34 -27.17 32.11
C GLU A 410 2.63 -26.33 31.94
N PRO A 411 3.60 -26.43 32.87
CA PRO A 411 4.84 -25.66 32.82
C PRO A 411 5.90 -26.42 32.00
N SER A 412 6.46 -25.80 30.96
CA SER A 412 7.65 -26.33 30.29
C SER A 412 8.76 -25.27 30.18
N ALA A 413 9.96 -25.76 30.41
CA ALA A 413 11.17 -25.01 30.68
C ALA A 413 11.71 -24.23 29.46
N GLN A 414 12.51 -23.21 29.79
CA GLN A 414 13.28 -22.34 28.91
C GLN A 414 13.88 -23.01 27.67
N THR A 415 13.66 -22.38 26.52
CA THR A 415 14.65 -22.26 25.44
C THR A 415 14.34 -21.01 24.62
N CYS A 416 15.21 -20.01 24.67
CA CYS A 416 15.12 -18.80 23.85
C CYS A 416 15.61 -19.11 22.42
N ALA A 417 14.76 -19.76 21.64
CA ALA A 417 14.93 -19.91 20.19
C ALA A 417 13.57 -20.01 19.49
N GLY A 418 12.60 -19.19 19.94
CA GLY A 418 11.34 -19.01 19.22
C GLY A 418 11.56 -18.13 17.99
N GLU A 419 11.05 -18.56 16.85
CA GLU A 419 11.00 -17.77 15.62
C GLU A 419 10.30 -16.43 15.92
N VAL A 420 10.91 -15.30 15.53
CA VAL A 420 10.34 -13.98 15.81
C VAL A 420 9.08 -13.83 14.97
N SER A 421 7.93 -13.68 15.62
CA SER A 421 6.64 -13.58 14.90
C SER A 421 6.43 -12.20 14.30
N HIS A 422 6.82 -11.13 15.00
CA HIS A 422 6.68 -9.77 14.49
C HIS A 422 7.71 -8.84 15.14
N ILE A 423 8.10 -7.80 14.39
CA ILE A 423 9.03 -6.76 14.84
C ILE A 423 8.38 -5.41 14.58
N TRP A 424 8.08 -4.69 15.65
CA TRP A 424 7.72 -3.28 15.60
C TRP A 424 8.99 -2.45 15.66
N ARG A 425 9.23 -1.65 14.63
CA ARG A 425 10.32 -0.68 14.60
C ARG A 425 9.79 0.70 14.97
N PHE A 426 10.59 1.45 15.72
CA PHE A 426 10.33 2.88 15.87
C PHE A 426 10.62 3.56 14.52
N ILE A 427 9.56 3.96 13.82
CA ILE A 427 9.65 4.69 12.56
C ILE A 427 9.25 6.14 12.85
N PRO A 428 10.21 7.08 12.93
CA PRO A 428 9.89 8.48 13.09
C PRO A 428 9.08 9.00 11.89
N PRO A 429 8.08 9.87 12.09
CA PRO A 429 7.50 10.67 11.02
C PRO A 429 8.55 11.38 10.16
N VAL A 430 8.19 11.68 8.91
CA VAL A 430 9.01 12.53 8.02
C VAL A 430 8.91 14.00 8.47
N ALA A 431 9.89 14.87 8.21
CA ALA A 431 9.79 16.31 8.51
C ALA A 431 9.61 17.13 7.24
#